data_AF-A0A5E4JAI4-F1
#
_entry.id   AF-A0A5E4JAI4-F1
#
_cell.length_a   1.000
_cell.length_b   1.000
_cell.length_c   1.000
_cell.angle_alpha   90.00
_cell.angle_beta   90.00
_cell.angle_gamma   90.00
#
_symmetry.space_group_name_H-M   'P 1'
#
loop_
_entity.id
_entity.type
_entity.pdbx_description
1 polymer ?
#
loop_
_entity_poly.entity_id
_entity_poly.type
_entity_poly.pdbx_seq_one_letter_code
_entity_poly.pdbx_strand_id
1 'polypeptide(L)'
;MKEVLSQITNLSDKEGWLTFSYLLSEMKRAGARSLVLTLLPLLHLCQEGKISIMQDDIFSEILIHRLSAAEMKQGEEDDRE
;
A
#
# COMPACT_ATOMS: atom_id res chain seq x y z
N MET A 1 -3.62 11.16 -1.82
CA MET A 1 -4.27 9.85 -1.60
C MET A 1 -4.71 9.21 -2.91
N LYS A 2 -5.58 9.84 -3.72
CA LYS A 2 -5.98 9.32 -5.05
C LYS A 2 -4.80 9.03 -5.99
N GLU A 3 -3.77 9.88 -5.98
CA GLU A 3 -2.54 9.69 -6.75
C GLU A 3 -1.82 8.38 -6.35
N VAL A 4 -1.60 8.15 -5.04
CA VAL A 4 -0.87 6.98 -4.53
C VAL A 4 -1.62 5.68 -4.82
N LEU A 5 -2.95 5.66 -4.63
CA LEU A 5 -3.77 4.50 -4.96
C LEU A 5 -3.76 4.18 -6.46
N SER A 6 -3.77 5.22 -7.32
CA SER A 6 -3.64 5.05 -8.77
C SER A 6 -2.28 4.45 -9.13
N GLN A 7 -1.20 4.93 -8.51
CA GLN A 7 0.14 4.35 -8.72
C GLN A 7 0.20 2.89 -8.29
N ILE A 8 -0.29 2.54 -7.10
CA ILE A 8 -0.41 1.14 -6.65
C ILE A 8 -1.17 0.32 -7.70
N THR A 9 -2.33 0.81 -8.14
CA THR A 9 -3.18 0.10 -9.11
C THR A 9 -2.47 -0.20 -10.43
N ASN A 10 -1.62 0.71 -10.90
CA ASN A 10 -0.91 0.58 -12.17
C ASN A 10 0.41 -0.19 -12.06
N LEU A 11 1.04 -0.18 -10.89
CA LEU A 11 2.38 -0.75 -10.65
C LEU A 11 2.33 -2.13 -9.99
N SER A 12 1.22 -2.50 -9.36
CA SER A 12 1.01 -3.86 -8.84
C SER A 12 1.16 -4.90 -9.95
N ASP A 13 1.70 -6.05 -9.59
CA ASP A 13 1.74 -7.21 -10.48
C ASP A 13 0.35 -7.84 -10.67
N LYS A 14 0.32 -8.99 -11.35
CA LYS A 14 -0.92 -9.74 -11.64
C LYS A 14 -1.64 -10.24 -10.38
N GLU A 15 -0.90 -10.39 -9.29
CA GLU A 15 -1.41 -10.84 -7.99
C GLU A 15 -1.72 -9.65 -7.07
N GLY A 16 -1.52 -8.41 -7.52
CA GLY A 16 -1.83 -7.21 -6.75
C GLY A 16 -0.69 -6.72 -5.85
N TRP A 17 0.49 -7.31 -5.92
CA TRP A 17 1.63 -6.99 -5.06
C TRP A 17 2.57 -5.94 -5.66
N LEU A 18 3.15 -5.13 -4.79
CA LEU A 18 4.33 -4.30 -5.09
C LEU A 18 5.15 -4.04 -3.82
N THR A 19 6.39 -3.58 -3.99
CA THR A 19 7.22 -3.13 -2.85
C THR A 19 7.18 -1.60 -2.70
N PHE A 20 7.37 -1.13 -1.47
CA PHE A 20 7.44 0.30 -1.17
C PHE A 20 8.63 0.97 -1.86
N SER A 21 9.80 0.32 -1.88
CA SER A 21 10.97 0.80 -2.62
C SER A 21 10.69 0.99 -4.11
N TYR A 22 9.98 0.03 -4.75
CA TYR A 22 9.61 0.12 -6.15
C TYR A 22 8.63 1.28 -6.41
N LEU A 23 7.60 1.44 -5.56
CA LEU A 23 6.66 2.55 -5.64
C LEU A 23 7.37 3.92 -5.64
N LEU A 24 8.35 4.11 -4.74
CA LEU A 24 9.10 5.36 -4.65
C LEU A 24 9.97 5.62 -5.87
N SER A 25 10.61 4.57 -6.40
CA SER A 25 11.41 4.63 -7.62
C SER A 25 10.59 5.12 -8.80
N GLU A 26 9.40 4.52 -9.02
CA GLU A 26 8.51 4.87 -10.13
C GLU A 26 7.89 6.26 -9.98
N MET A 27 7.56 6.66 -8.75
CA MET A 27 7.11 8.03 -8.47
C MET A 27 8.25 9.07 -8.58
N LYS A 28 9.50 8.65 -8.87
CA LYS A 28 10.70 9.49 -8.92
C LYS A 28 10.88 10.31 -7.64
N ARG A 29 10.55 9.69 -6.51
CA ARG A 29 10.51 10.28 -5.18
C ARG A 29 11.74 9.87 -4.40
N ALA A 30 12.61 10.84 -4.07
CA ALA A 30 13.82 10.62 -3.29
C ALA A 30 13.83 11.46 -2.01
N GLY A 31 14.55 10.98 -0.99
CA GLY A 31 14.79 11.68 0.28
C GLY A 31 13.74 11.43 1.36
N ALA A 32 14.10 11.77 2.60
CA ALA A 32 13.32 11.50 3.81
C ALA A 32 11.89 12.07 3.77
N ARG A 33 11.73 13.29 3.23
CA ARG A 33 10.41 13.91 3.09
C ARG A 33 9.50 13.10 2.17
N SER A 34 10.04 12.63 1.04
CA SER A 34 9.27 11.86 0.06
C SER A 34 8.87 10.49 0.60
N LEU A 35 9.74 9.86 1.39
CA LEU A 35 9.43 8.61 2.11
C LEU A 35 8.20 8.80 3.00
N VAL A 36 8.22 9.79 3.90
CA VAL A 36 7.11 10.07 4.83
C VAL A 36 5.82 10.45 4.10
N LEU A 37 5.92 11.30 3.07
CA LEU A 37 4.76 11.74 2.28
C LEU A 37 4.14 10.63 1.42
N THR A 38 4.86 9.54 1.17
CA THR A 38 4.30 8.35 0.50
C THR A 38 3.79 7.34 1.52
N LEU A 39 4.48 7.16 2.66
CA LEU A 39 4.07 6.22 3.71
C LEU A 39 2.75 6.63 4.37
N LEU A 40 2.55 7.91 4.70
CA LEU A 40 1.32 8.39 5.35
C LEU A 40 0.05 8.05 4.55
N PRO A 41 -0.03 8.31 3.23
CA PRO A 41 -1.14 7.85 2.40
C PRO A 41 -1.35 6.34 2.40
N LEU A 42 -0.28 5.53 2.46
CA LEU A 42 -0.42 4.07 2.49
C LEU A 42 -1.10 3.61 3.78
N LEU A 43 -0.70 4.16 4.93
CA LEU A 43 -1.34 3.86 6.21
C LEU A 43 -2.84 4.19 6.18
N HIS A 44 -3.21 5.32 5.56
CA HIS A 44 -4.62 5.67 5.41
C HIS A 44 -5.37 4.72 4.46
N LEU A 45 -4.78 4.36 3.33
CA LEU A 45 -5.38 3.40 2.40
C LEU A 45 -5.53 2.01 3.02
N CYS A 46 -4.61 1.62 3.90
CA CYS A 46 -4.69 0.38 4.67
C CYS A 46 -5.85 0.42 5.66
N GLN A 47 -6.00 1.53 6.38
CA GLN A 47 -7.12 1.75 7.29
C GLN A 47 -8.48 1.80 6.56
N GLU A 48 -8.51 2.30 5.32
CA GLU A 48 -9.71 2.29 4.47
C GLU A 48 -9.98 0.91 3.82
N GLY A 49 -9.20 -0.13 4.16
CA GLY A 49 -9.35 -1.47 3.58
C GLY A 49 -9.08 -1.53 2.08
N LYS A 50 -8.37 -0.55 1.49
CA LYS A 50 -8.07 -0.51 0.05
C LYS A 50 -6.82 -1.28 -0.32
N ILE A 51 -5.91 -1.39 0.64
CA ILE A 51 -4.66 -2.15 0.52
C ILE A 51 -4.40 -2.89 1.83
N SER A 52 -3.56 -3.92 1.78
CA SER A 52 -2.90 -4.50 2.94
C SER A 52 -1.41 -4.18 2.90
N ILE A 53 -0.79 -4.04 4.06
CA ILE A 53 0.64 -3.77 4.23
C ILE A 53 1.24 -4.87 5.08
N MET A 54 2.36 -5.44 4.63
CA MET A 54 3.12 -6.43 5.38
C MET A 54 4.58 -6.03 5.49
N GLN A 55 5.20 -6.38 6.61
CA GLN A 55 6.63 -6.20 6.85
C GLN A 55 7.09 -7.33 7.77
N ASP A 56 8.08 -8.10 7.34
CA ASP A 56 8.54 -9.29 8.07
C ASP A 56 9.40 -8.92 9.29
N ASP A 57 10.34 -7.97 9.11
CA ASP A 57 11.25 -7.50 10.15
C ASP A 57 11.25 -5.97 10.29
N ILE A 58 11.63 -5.46 11.46
CA ILE A 58 11.74 -4.01 11.68
C ILE A 58 12.76 -3.43 10.68
N PHE A 59 12.33 -2.41 9.93
CA PHE A 59 13.12 -1.75 8.87
C PHE A 59 13.43 -2.63 7.65
N SER A 60 12.79 -3.80 7.50
CA SER A 60 12.82 -4.54 6.24
C SER A 60 11.98 -3.85 5.17
N GLU A 61 12.02 -4.40 3.95
CA GLU A 61 11.14 -3.97 2.88
C GLU A 61 9.66 -4.04 3.30
N ILE A 62 8.88 -3.08 2.81
CA ILE A 62 7.43 -3.02 3.03
C ILE A 62 6.74 -3.55 1.78
N LEU A 63 5.93 -4.59 1.95
CA LEU A 63 5.10 -5.17 0.90
C LEU A 63 3.72 -4.53 0.94
N ILE A 64 3.21 -4.18 -0.23
CA ILE A 64 1.90 -3.55 -0.41
C ILE A 64 1.07 -4.45 -1.30
N HIS A 65 -0.12 -4.83 -0.84
CA HIS A 65 -1.08 -5.62 -1.58
C HIS A 65 -2.33 -4.82 -1.87
N ARG A 66 -2.72 -4.72 -3.14
CA ARG A 66 -3.99 -4.10 -3.53
C ARG A 66 -5.13 -5.10 -3.37
N LEU A 67 -6.01 -4.84 -2.41
CA LEU A 67 -7.16 -5.69 -2.13
C LEU A 67 -8.17 -5.66 -3.28
N SER A 68 -8.74 -6.81 -3.58
CA SER A 68 -9.90 -6.96 -4.45
C SER A 68 -11.20 -6.64 -3.69
N ALA A 69 -12.27 -6.35 -4.42
CA ALA A 69 -13.57 -6.05 -3.81
C ALA A 69 -14.14 -7.18 -2.94
N ALA A 70 -13.68 -8.43 -3.11
CA ALA A 70 -14.04 -9.54 -2.24
C ALA A 70 -13.33 -9.44 -0.89
N GLU A 71 -12.03 -9.16 -0.90
CA GLU A 71 -11.20 -9.06 0.30
C GLU A 71 -11.53 -7.82 1.14
N MET A 72 -11.90 -6.70 0.49
CA MET A 72 -12.35 -5.50 1.21
C MET A 72 -13.57 -5.77 2.10
N LYS A 73 -14.51 -6.61 1.64
CA LYS A 73 -15.73 -6.94 2.41
C LYS A 73 -15.43 -7.83 3.61
N GLN A 74 -14.44 -8.71 3.46
CA GLN A 74 -14.06 -9.66 4.50
C GLN A 74 -13.37 -8.93 5.67
N GLY A 75 -12.50 -7.96 5.39
CA GLY A 75 -11.89 -7.13 6.43
C GLY A 75 -12.89 -6.23 7.19
N GLU A 76 -13.92 -5.72 6.50
CA GLU A 76 -14.99 -4.94 7.17
C GLU A 76 -15.88 -5.78 8.10
N GLU A 77 -16.00 -7.10 7.84
CA GLU A 77 -16.74 -8.03 8.68
C GLU A 77 -15.90 -8.43 9.91
N ASP A 78 -14.61 -8.74 9.72
CA ASP A 78 -13.68 -9.10 10.81
C ASP A 78 -13.47 -7.94 11.82
N ASP A 79 -13.45 -6.68 11.37
CA ASP A 79 -13.29 -5.51 12.27
C ASP A 79 -14.56 -5.19 13.11
N ARG A 80 -15.70 -5.86 12.84
CA ARG A 80 -16.99 -5.64 13.54
C ARG A 80 -17.32 -6.72 14.58
N GLU A 81 -16.57 -7.82 14.60
CA GLU A 81 -16.68 -8.88 15.62
C GLU A 81 -15.81 -8.61 16.85
#